data_AF-A0A284S609-F1
#
_entry.id   AF-A0A284S609-F1
#
_cell.length_a   1.000
_cell.length_b   1.000
_cell.length_c   1.000
_cell.angle_alpha   90.00
_cell.angle_beta   90.00
_cell.angle_gamma   90.00
#
_symmetry.space_group_name_H-M   'P 1'
#
loop_
_entity.id
_entity.type
_entity.pdbx_description
1 polymer ?
#
loop_
_entity_poly.entity_id
_entity_poly.type
_entity_poly.pdbx_seq_one_letter_code
_entity_poly.pdbx_strand_id
1 'polypeptide(L)'
;MLSRLWRILPTSLLPPTSSGSQVASHAESPGLANAVISSPVMDLEHVPPEIRKLVCETCWRTLFSPDSFQKAWTAQFAPPRDGSAGFSYNPEVLTWTQKQRRQLLNSRHRCEWCRLICESIEDEYRLRQTLKHQVTVRFHQSRGAITLSIWVENHGYDSAIYATEDDPAARYIPGRDILSDVNSTLAYDMIKKRISGCSLHEHCTSVQRGRLPTRVIDCSDPGRPRLFISNGAEDYYVALSYVWGKKQPYRTTTKNLKSYIQGIPLKRIPKTIMDAITVTRKLSFHYLWVDSFCIIQDSKDDKAQEIARIRHIFHDSYVTIIAACASKVSDGFLHNRCPTVANSFNNEYLLPFRCPDGNIGTMRLVMGHRRLPFSEPVDNRAWCLEERVLSPRRLIYARHTLLYECHTIHDNVNGAPNFISLRATEEIPRIPNYTSAPASAIPDGHVEFCERPLRACVLLRASICICICVHMHAFDQMRFAFVSVTSFASVT
;
A
#
# COMPACT_ATOMS: atom_id res chain seq x y z
N MET A 1 -9.14 44.37 9.71
CA MET A 1 -10.17 44.93 8.82
C MET A 1 -10.75 43.80 8.00
N LEU A 2 -12.02 43.47 8.32
CA LEU A 2 -13.08 43.00 7.42
C LEU A 2 -12.78 41.67 6.69
N SER A 3 -13.21 40.49 7.15
CA SER A 3 -14.49 40.10 7.77
C SER A 3 -15.74 40.60 7.04
N ARG A 4 -15.80 40.42 5.72
CA ARG A 4 -17.03 40.50 4.91
C ARG A 4 -16.75 39.78 3.58
N LEU A 5 -17.29 38.56 3.40
CA LEU A 5 -17.68 37.96 2.10
C LEU A 5 -18.20 36.52 2.28
N TRP A 6 -19.07 36.30 3.27
CA TRP A 6 -19.86 35.05 3.41
C TRP A 6 -21.32 35.39 3.68
N ARG A 7 -21.96 36.04 2.70
CA ARG A 7 -23.41 36.13 2.57
C ARG A 7 -23.73 36.13 1.09
N ILE A 8 -24.28 35.01 0.61
CA ILE A 8 -25.31 34.85 -0.43
C ILE A 8 -25.34 33.35 -0.71
N LEU A 9 -26.39 32.67 -0.23
CA LEU A 9 -27.19 31.62 -0.88
C LEU A 9 -28.12 30.95 0.16
N PRO A 10 -29.33 30.50 -0.24
CA PRO A 10 -30.52 30.50 0.62
C PRO A 10 -30.73 29.21 1.41
N THR A 11 -31.25 29.38 2.62
CA THR A 11 -31.89 28.39 3.48
C THR A 11 -33.11 27.75 2.82
N SER A 12 -33.05 26.45 2.56
CA SER A 12 -34.23 25.57 2.59
C SER A 12 -33.77 24.14 2.88
N LEU A 13 -34.55 23.40 3.67
CA LEU A 13 -34.37 22.01 4.11
C LEU A 13 -33.70 21.80 5.49
N LEU A 14 -34.39 22.23 6.55
CA LEU A 14 -34.37 21.53 7.84
C LEU A 14 -35.83 21.24 8.28
N PRO A 15 -36.14 20.03 8.77
CA PRO A 15 -37.47 19.65 9.24
C PRO A 15 -37.76 20.20 10.67
N PRO A 16 -39.04 20.21 11.11
CA PRO A 16 -39.51 21.14 12.13
C PRO A 16 -39.25 20.68 13.57
N THR A 17 -39.16 21.69 14.42
CA THR A 17 -39.11 21.68 15.88
C THR A 17 -40.44 21.27 16.52
N SER A 18 -40.39 20.58 17.65
CA SER A 18 -41.47 20.51 18.64
C SER A 18 -41.05 21.23 19.92
N SER A 19 -41.76 22.33 20.20
CA SER A 19 -41.95 23.00 21.50
C SER A 19 -42.43 22.02 22.58
N GLY A 20 -42.27 22.21 23.90
CA GLY A 20 -41.87 23.34 24.75
C GLY A 20 -42.25 23.02 26.21
N SER A 21 -42.06 24.00 27.12
CA SER A 21 -42.42 24.03 28.56
C SER A 21 -41.34 23.49 29.52
N GLN A 22 -40.95 24.12 30.64
CA GLN A 22 -41.27 25.40 31.29
C GLN A 22 -40.16 25.68 32.33
N VAL A 23 -40.07 26.96 32.72
CA VAL A 23 -39.14 27.58 33.69
C VAL A 23 -39.47 27.21 35.14
N ALA A 24 -38.45 27.01 35.98
CA ALA A 24 -38.49 27.37 37.41
C ALA A 24 -37.08 27.61 37.97
N SER A 25 -36.91 28.76 38.60
CA SER A 25 -35.68 29.30 39.21
C SER A 25 -35.68 29.13 40.74
N HIS A 26 -34.46 29.13 41.31
CA HIS A 26 -34.07 29.29 42.72
C HIS A 26 -34.23 28.09 43.67
N ALA A 27 -33.10 27.56 44.18
CA ALA A 27 -32.62 27.81 45.55
C ALA A 27 -31.42 26.91 45.91
N GLU A 28 -30.42 27.55 46.54
CA GLU A 28 -29.58 27.07 47.66
C GLU A 28 -28.68 25.82 47.53
N SER A 29 -27.38 26.09 47.62
CA SER A 29 -26.36 25.12 48.04
C SER A 29 -26.58 24.67 49.48
N PRO A 30 -26.29 23.39 49.80
CA PRO A 30 -25.47 23.14 50.98
C PRO A 30 -24.47 22.00 50.83
N GLY A 31 -23.33 22.17 51.51
CA GLY A 31 -22.75 21.09 52.30
C GLY A 31 -21.73 20.17 51.63
N LEU A 32 -20.46 20.52 51.82
CA LEU A 32 -19.37 19.53 51.89
C LEU A 32 -19.74 18.44 52.90
N ALA A 33 -19.93 17.20 52.45
CA ALA A 33 -19.93 16.02 53.30
C ALA A 33 -19.10 14.93 52.63
N ASN A 34 -18.07 14.49 53.35
CA ASN A 34 -17.13 13.44 52.98
C ASN A 34 -17.85 12.14 52.56
N ALA A 35 -17.85 11.85 51.26
CA ALA A 35 -18.10 10.51 50.75
C ALA A 35 -16.75 9.82 50.55
N VAL A 36 -16.51 8.80 51.37
CA VAL A 36 -15.44 7.83 51.21
C VAL A 36 -15.59 7.22 49.81
N ILE A 37 -14.68 7.54 48.89
CA ILE A 37 -14.62 6.94 47.56
C ILE A 37 -14.15 5.50 47.75
N SER A 38 -15.10 4.58 47.89
CA SER A 38 -14.88 3.17 47.66
C SER A 38 -14.38 2.99 46.22
N SER A 39 -13.24 2.31 46.07
CA SER A 39 -12.63 1.91 44.79
C SER A 39 -13.69 1.52 43.75
N PRO A 40 -13.62 2.01 42.50
CA PRO A 40 -14.55 1.58 41.48
C PRO A 40 -14.26 0.12 41.15
N VAL A 41 -15.17 -0.78 41.55
CA VAL A 41 -15.26 -2.12 40.98
C VAL A 41 -15.47 -1.91 39.49
N MET A 42 -14.46 -2.23 38.67
CA MET A 42 -14.63 -2.17 37.23
C MET A 42 -15.63 -3.21 36.82
N ASP A 43 -16.72 -2.75 36.22
CA ASP A 43 -17.77 -3.62 35.72
C ASP A 43 -17.34 -4.26 34.39
N LEU A 44 -16.53 -5.32 34.51
CA LEU A 44 -16.08 -6.15 33.39
C LEU A 44 -17.20 -7.08 32.88
N GLU A 45 -18.42 -7.01 33.41
CA GLU A 45 -19.56 -7.83 32.98
C GLU A 45 -20.04 -7.43 31.58
N HIS A 46 -19.88 -6.16 31.20
CA HIS A 46 -20.28 -5.62 29.90
C HIS A 46 -19.25 -5.85 28.78
N VAL A 47 -18.08 -6.44 29.10
CA VAL A 47 -17.03 -6.76 28.12
C VAL A 47 -17.29 -8.14 27.52
N PRO A 48 -17.37 -8.29 26.18
CA PRO A 48 -17.48 -9.60 25.56
C PRO A 48 -16.38 -10.56 26.05
N PRO A 49 -16.70 -11.81 26.47
CA PRO A 49 -15.72 -12.75 27.03
C PRO A 49 -14.49 -12.96 26.12
N GLU A 50 -14.73 -12.97 24.81
CA GLU A 50 -13.71 -13.13 23.77
C GLU A 50 -12.69 -11.98 23.74
N ILE A 51 -13.11 -10.76 24.10
CA ILE A 51 -12.25 -9.57 24.19
C ILE A 51 -11.63 -9.50 25.59
N ARG A 52 -12.39 -9.82 26.63
CA ARG A 52 -11.92 -9.79 28.03
C ARG A 52 -10.69 -10.66 28.23
N LYS A 53 -10.63 -11.83 27.59
CA LYS A 53 -9.50 -12.78 27.69
C LYS A 53 -8.21 -12.31 26.98
N LEU A 54 -8.28 -11.28 26.13
CA LEU A 54 -7.11 -10.78 25.39
C LEU A 54 -6.04 -10.19 26.32
N VAL A 55 -6.45 -9.55 27.43
CA VAL A 55 -5.53 -8.90 28.37
C VAL A 55 -5.80 -9.30 29.82
N CYS A 56 -4.78 -9.25 30.67
CA CYS A 56 -4.93 -9.59 32.09
C CYS A 56 -5.71 -8.52 32.86
N GLU A 57 -6.15 -8.87 34.07
CA GLU A 57 -6.92 -7.98 34.94
C GLU A 57 -6.17 -6.68 35.27
N THR A 58 -4.86 -6.74 35.51
CA THR A 58 -4.04 -5.53 35.72
C THR A 58 -4.06 -4.61 34.51
N CYS A 59 -4.02 -5.15 33.28
CA CYS A 59 -4.08 -4.35 32.05
C CYS A 59 -5.46 -3.71 31.86
N TRP A 60 -6.53 -4.44 32.19
CA TRP A 60 -7.88 -3.89 32.25
C TRP A 60 -7.99 -2.73 33.26
N ARG A 61 -7.34 -2.83 34.42
CA ARG A 61 -7.37 -1.80 35.47
C ARG A 61 -6.47 -0.60 35.17
N THR A 62 -5.55 -0.73 34.22
CA THR A 62 -4.57 0.31 33.85
C THR A 62 -4.91 0.89 32.48
N LEU A 63 -4.14 0.58 31.43
CA LEU A 63 -4.31 1.18 30.10
C LEU A 63 -5.73 1.01 29.55
N PHE A 64 -6.33 -0.16 29.72
CA PHE A 64 -7.67 -0.45 29.20
C PHE A 64 -8.79 -0.10 30.20
N SER A 65 -8.50 0.69 31.24
CA SER A 65 -9.56 1.33 32.02
C SER A 65 -10.20 2.46 31.20
N PRO A 66 -11.49 2.80 31.44
CA PRO A 66 -12.17 3.85 30.69
C PRO A 66 -11.39 5.18 30.65
N ASP A 67 -10.96 5.68 31.81
CA ASP A 67 -10.28 6.97 31.91
C ASP A 67 -8.90 6.98 31.27
N SER A 68 -8.13 5.90 31.47
CA SER A 68 -6.76 5.80 30.95
C SER A 68 -6.75 5.63 29.44
N PHE A 69 -7.66 4.80 28.90
CA PHE A 69 -7.79 4.62 27.46
C PHE A 69 -8.25 5.91 26.79
N GLN A 70 -9.22 6.62 27.40
CA GLN A 70 -9.69 7.90 26.88
C GLN A 70 -8.56 8.95 26.85
N LYS A 71 -7.72 9.01 27.88
CA LYS A 71 -6.52 9.88 27.91
C LYS A 71 -5.54 9.52 26.79
N ALA A 72 -5.26 8.23 26.58
CA ALA A 72 -4.39 7.79 25.49
C ALA A 72 -4.98 8.12 24.10
N TRP A 73 -6.29 7.90 23.91
CA TRP A 73 -7.01 8.09 22.65
C TRP A 73 -7.15 9.56 22.25
N THR A 74 -7.50 10.44 23.19
CA THR A 74 -7.67 11.88 22.93
C THR A 74 -6.35 12.60 22.62
N ALA A 75 -5.22 12.02 22.99
CA ALA A 75 -3.89 12.52 22.64
C ALA A 75 -3.59 12.54 21.13
N GLN A 76 -4.45 11.91 20.30
CA GLN A 76 -4.33 11.99 18.83
C GLN A 76 -4.53 13.41 18.28
N PHE A 77 -5.20 14.28 19.05
CA PHE A 77 -5.42 15.68 18.70
C PHE A 77 -4.37 16.64 19.26
N ALA A 78 -3.47 16.14 20.12
CA ALA A 78 -2.40 16.94 20.69
C ALA A 78 -1.23 17.10 19.69
N PRO A 79 -0.36 18.12 19.84
CA PRO A 79 0.81 18.30 18.99
C PRO A 79 1.76 17.08 19.05
N PRO A 80 2.49 16.75 17.96
CA PRO A 80 3.38 15.58 17.92
C PRO A 80 4.54 15.62 18.94
N ARG A 81 4.90 16.80 19.47
CA ARG A 81 6.01 16.99 20.44
C ARG A 81 5.55 17.25 21.87
N ASP A 82 4.26 17.13 22.14
CA ASP A 82 3.76 17.24 23.50
C ASP A 82 4.06 15.94 24.27
N GLY A 83 5.14 15.96 25.05
CA GLY A 83 5.56 14.84 25.89
C GLY A 83 4.67 14.59 27.10
N SER A 84 3.67 15.45 27.35
CA SER A 84 2.66 15.26 28.39
C SER A 84 1.37 14.59 27.89
N ALA A 85 1.21 14.48 26.57
CA ALA A 85 0.02 13.91 25.96
C ALA A 85 0.08 12.37 25.93
N GLY A 86 -1.02 11.74 26.33
CA GLY A 86 -1.18 10.28 26.38
C GLY A 86 -1.42 9.77 27.79
N PHE A 87 -1.17 8.49 28.02
CA PHE A 87 -1.28 7.84 29.32
C PHE A 87 0.03 7.18 29.71
N SER A 88 0.59 7.58 30.85
CA SER A 88 1.82 7.03 31.40
C SER A 88 1.55 6.22 32.66
N TYR A 89 2.14 5.03 32.75
CA TYR A 89 2.02 4.14 33.92
C TYR A 89 3.22 3.19 34.00
N ASN A 90 3.36 2.51 35.14
CA ASN A 90 4.43 1.56 35.37
C ASN A 90 3.89 0.12 35.28
N PRO A 91 4.00 -0.57 34.13
CA PRO A 91 3.49 -1.93 34.00
C PRO A 91 4.29 -2.91 34.86
N GLU A 92 3.59 -3.82 35.55
CA GLU A 92 4.20 -4.86 36.38
C GLU A 92 5.23 -5.70 35.61
N VAL A 93 5.04 -5.86 34.31
CA VAL A 93 5.96 -6.62 33.44
C VAL A 93 7.40 -6.07 33.45
N LEU A 94 7.57 -4.77 33.76
CA LEU A 94 8.89 -4.15 33.90
C LEU A 94 9.61 -4.58 35.18
N THR A 95 8.90 -5.01 36.23
CA THR A 95 9.53 -5.53 37.45
C THR A 95 9.88 -7.02 37.37
N TRP A 96 9.44 -7.71 36.31
CA TRP A 96 9.67 -9.14 36.14
C TRP A 96 11.13 -9.46 35.81
N THR A 97 11.61 -10.58 36.34
CA THR A 97 12.91 -11.17 36.01
C THR A 97 12.98 -11.60 34.54
N GLN A 98 14.19 -11.70 33.99
CA GLN A 98 14.40 -12.18 32.62
C GLN A 98 13.78 -13.57 32.38
N LYS A 99 13.80 -14.45 33.39
CA LYS A 99 13.16 -15.77 33.32
C LYS A 99 11.64 -15.67 33.19
N GLN A 100 11.00 -14.81 33.98
CA GLN A 100 9.55 -14.56 33.91
C GLN A 100 9.14 -13.96 32.55
N ARG A 101 9.91 -13.01 32.02
CA ARG A 101 9.66 -12.44 30.69
C ARG A 101 9.79 -13.48 29.57
N ARG A 102 10.87 -14.27 29.57
CA ARG A 102 11.03 -15.39 28.60
C ARG A 102 9.92 -16.43 28.73
N GLN A 103 9.45 -16.72 29.93
CA GLN A 103 8.33 -17.62 30.14
C GLN A 103 7.04 -17.07 29.54
N LEU A 104 6.77 -15.76 29.65
CA LEU A 104 5.64 -15.12 28.99
C LEU A 104 5.73 -15.28 27.46
N LEU A 105 6.87 -14.92 26.87
CA LEU A 105 7.08 -14.95 25.42
C LEU A 105 7.00 -16.35 24.82
N ASN A 106 7.41 -17.38 25.57
CA ASN A 106 7.34 -18.77 25.15
C ASN A 106 5.97 -19.42 25.40
N SER A 107 5.06 -18.74 26.09
CA SER A 107 3.72 -19.25 26.38
C SER A 107 2.71 -18.79 25.32
N ARG A 108 1.86 -19.71 24.83
CA ARG A 108 0.94 -19.42 23.72
C ARG A 108 -0.29 -18.57 24.08
N HIS A 109 -0.66 -18.47 25.36
CA HIS A 109 -1.90 -17.81 25.78
C HIS A 109 -1.77 -17.16 27.15
N ARG A 110 -1.30 -15.91 27.25
CA ARG A 110 -1.65 -14.92 28.29
C ARG A 110 -1.36 -13.49 27.79
N CYS A 111 -2.20 -12.53 28.19
CA CYS A 111 -2.15 -11.08 27.98
C CYS A 111 -1.34 -10.56 26.78
N GLU A 112 -2.03 -10.26 25.68
CA GLU A 112 -1.48 -9.68 24.45
C GLU A 112 -0.72 -8.37 24.70
N TRP A 113 -1.22 -7.51 25.59
CA TRP A 113 -0.56 -6.26 25.94
C TRP A 113 0.75 -6.45 26.73
N CYS A 114 0.78 -7.35 27.72
CA CYS A 114 2.02 -7.64 28.45
C CYS A 114 3.07 -8.22 27.51
N ARG A 115 2.65 -9.07 26.57
CA ARG A 115 3.53 -9.65 25.56
C ARG A 115 4.12 -8.56 24.66
N LEU A 116 3.29 -7.65 24.14
CA LEU A 116 3.70 -6.51 23.34
C LEU A 116 4.77 -5.65 24.04
N ILE A 117 4.53 -5.30 25.31
CA ILE A 117 5.47 -4.52 26.10
C ILE A 117 6.77 -5.30 26.34
N CYS A 118 6.68 -6.60 26.67
CA CYS A 118 7.85 -7.47 26.81
C CYS A 118 8.73 -7.51 25.55
N GLU A 119 8.13 -7.73 24.37
CA GLU A 119 8.88 -7.78 23.11
C GLU A 119 9.54 -6.43 22.82
N SER A 120 8.85 -5.32 23.07
CA SER A 120 9.40 -3.96 22.91
C SER A 120 10.63 -3.73 23.81
N ILE A 121 10.58 -4.24 25.05
CA ILE A 121 11.65 -4.11 26.03
C ILE A 121 12.84 -5.03 25.73
N GLU A 122 12.62 -6.28 25.27
CA GLU A 122 13.73 -7.21 24.96
C GLU A 122 14.61 -6.69 23.81
N ASP A 123 14.02 -6.01 22.83
CA ASP A 123 14.76 -5.34 21.76
C ASP A 123 15.65 -4.21 22.30
N GLU A 124 15.22 -3.48 23.33
CA GLU A 124 16.01 -2.41 23.96
C GLU A 124 17.05 -2.88 24.96
N TYR A 125 16.77 -3.90 25.78
CA TYR A 125 17.75 -4.47 26.73
C TYR A 125 18.96 -5.06 26.00
N ARG A 126 18.79 -5.54 24.77
CA ARG A 126 19.93 -5.92 23.91
C ARG A 126 20.86 -4.75 23.61
N LEU A 127 20.37 -3.51 23.73
CA LEU A 127 21.10 -2.29 23.41
C LEU A 127 21.58 -1.53 24.67
N ARG A 128 20.95 -1.65 25.86
CA ARG A 128 21.31 -0.87 27.08
C ARG A 128 21.00 -1.57 28.43
N GLN A 129 21.70 -1.17 29.50
CA GLN A 129 21.68 -1.82 30.83
C GLN A 129 20.74 -1.20 31.90
N THR A 130 20.15 -0.01 31.70
CA THR A 130 19.28 0.61 32.72
C THR A 130 18.04 1.23 32.09
N LEU A 131 16.87 0.64 32.35
CA LEU A 131 15.57 1.17 31.96
C LEU A 131 14.77 1.56 33.21
N LYS A 132 14.23 2.78 33.23
CA LYS A 132 13.17 3.23 34.14
C LYS A 132 11.89 2.47 33.84
N HIS A 133 11.01 2.41 34.83
CA HIS A 133 9.83 1.55 34.82
C HIS A 133 8.57 2.18 34.21
N GLN A 134 8.68 3.26 33.42
CA GLN A 134 7.52 4.01 32.93
C GLN A 134 7.29 3.79 31.44
N VAL A 135 6.06 3.43 31.08
CA VAL A 135 5.57 3.34 29.69
C VAL A 135 4.55 4.43 29.44
N THR A 136 4.70 5.14 28.33
CA THR A 136 3.71 6.12 27.85
C THR A 136 3.06 5.61 26.57
N VAL A 137 1.72 5.61 26.55
CA VAL A 137 0.91 5.14 25.42
C VAL A 137 0.10 6.29 24.87
N ARG A 138 0.14 6.46 23.55
CA ARG A 138 -0.55 7.55 22.85
C ARG A 138 -1.05 7.08 21.49
N PHE A 139 -2.22 7.54 21.09
CA PHE A 139 -2.66 7.44 19.70
C PHE A 139 -2.29 8.72 18.95
N HIS A 140 -1.96 8.60 17.67
CA HIS A 140 -1.67 9.72 16.79
C HIS A 140 -2.32 9.50 15.42
N GLN A 141 -2.89 10.54 14.83
CA GLN A 141 -3.45 10.48 13.49
C GLN A 141 -2.53 11.18 12.50
N SER A 142 -2.10 10.47 11.46
CA SER A 142 -1.26 11.01 10.39
C SER A 142 -1.73 10.51 9.03
N ARG A 143 -1.96 11.42 8.08
CA ARG A 143 -2.32 11.11 6.69
C ARG A 143 -3.50 10.11 6.57
N GLY A 144 -4.49 10.21 7.46
CA GLY A 144 -5.67 9.35 7.48
C GLY A 144 -5.50 7.99 8.15
N ALA A 145 -4.30 7.64 8.62
CA ALA A 145 -4.05 6.46 9.44
C ALA A 145 -3.95 6.84 10.93
N ILE A 146 -4.32 5.91 11.80
CA ILE A 146 -4.11 6.03 13.25
C ILE A 146 -2.96 5.10 13.63
N THR A 147 -2.02 5.62 14.41
CA THR A 147 -0.89 4.88 14.95
C THR A 147 -0.97 4.83 16.47
N LEU A 148 -0.69 3.67 17.04
CA LEU A 148 -0.41 3.50 18.46
C LEU A 148 1.09 3.70 18.68
N SER A 149 1.43 4.71 19.48
CA SER A 149 2.77 5.03 19.90
C SER A 149 2.99 4.53 21.33
N ILE A 150 4.02 3.70 21.51
CA ILE A 150 4.43 3.15 22.81
C ILE A 150 5.83 3.63 23.10
N TRP A 151 5.97 4.43 24.15
CA TRP A 151 7.24 4.99 24.56
C TRP A 151 7.72 4.30 25.84
N VAL A 152 8.91 3.72 25.77
CA VAL A 152 9.67 3.27 26.93
C VAL A 152 10.84 4.24 27.07
N GLU A 153 10.81 5.08 28.11
CA GLU A 153 11.72 6.22 28.26
C GLU A 153 11.79 7.17 27.04
N ASN A 154 12.90 7.15 26.29
CA ASN A 154 13.19 8.01 25.12
C ASN A 154 13.00 7.27 23.80
N HIS A 155 12.52 6.03 23.83
CA HIS A 155 12.39 5.17 22.67
C HIS A 155 10.92 4.90 22.40
N GLY A 156 10.48 5.31 21.22
CA GLY A 156 9.09 5.18 20.77
C GLY A 156 8.96 4.11 19.70
N TYR A 157 7.95 3.28 19.83
CA TYR A 157 7.47 2.34 18.81
C TYR A 157 6.13 2.84 18.29
N ASP A 158 6.09 3.16 17.00
CA ASP A 158 4.85 3.52 16.32
C ASP A 158 4.37 2.32 15.51
N SER A 159 3.12 1.92 15.72
CA SER A 159 2.47 0.86 14.94
C SER A 159 1.12 1.34 14.42
N ALA A 160 0.89 1.22 13.12
CA ALA A 160 -0.43 1.48 12.55
C ALA A 160 -1.45 0.47 13.11
N ILE A 161 -2.63 0.96 13.50
CA ILE A 161 -3.71 0.12 13.99
C ILE A 161 -4.78 -0.08 12.91
N TYR A 162 -5.44 -1.23 12.93
CA TYR A 162 -6.51 -1.58 12.01
C TYR A 162 -7.59 -2.40 12.71
N ALA A 163 -8.80 -2.40 12.15
CA ALA A 163 -9.93 -3.17 12.64
C ALA A 163 -10.62 -3.90 11.48
N THR A 164 -11.25 -5.04 11.77
CA THR A 164 -12.13 -5.74 10.82
C THR A 164 -13.39 -4.90 10.59
N GLU A 165 -13.98 -4.98 9.40
CA GLU A 165 -15.13 -4.12 9.02
C GLU A 165 -16.35 -4.27 9.94
N ASP A 166 -16.58 -5.48 10.46
CA ASP A 166 -17.70 -5.78 11.36
C ASP A 166 -17.40 -5.49 12.85
N ASP A 167 -16.20 -5.03 13.19
CA ASP A 167 -15.83 -4.72 14.57
C ASP A 167 -16.39 -3.34 15.00
N PRO A 168 -16.91 -3.19 16.23
CA PRO A 168 -17.34 -1.88 16.75
C PRO A 168 -16.30 -0.76 16.60
N ALA A 169 -15.01 -1.10 16.70
CA ALA A 169 -13.89 -0.17 16.56
C ALA A 169 -13.73 0.37 15.13
N ALA A 170 -14.28 -0.29 14.10
CA ALA A 170 -14.13 0.08 12.70
C ALA A 170 -14.68 1.48 12.36
N ARG A 171 -15.58 2.02 13.20
CA ARG A 171 -16.10 3.40 13.10
C ARG A 171 -15.07 4.46 13.46
N TYR A 172 -14.09 4.10 14.29
CA TYR A 172 -13.10 5.02 14.86
C TYR A 172 -11.69 4.75 14.36
N ILE A 173 -11.40 3.50 13.99
CA ILE A 173 -10.15 3.10 13.36
C ILE A 173 -10.38 3.04 11.85
N PRO A 174 -9.75 3.91 11.04
CA PRO A 174 -9.91 3.87 9.58
C PRO A 174 -9.10 2.73 8.93
N GLY A 175 -8.05 2.25 9.59
CA GLY A 175 -7.22 1.14 9.08
C GLY A 175 -8.01 -0.16 8.95
N ARG A 176 -7.74 -0.93 7.89
CA ARG A 176 -8.37 -2.22 7.60
C ARG A 176 -7.31 -3.29 7.37
N ASP A 177 -7.71 -4.55 7.51
CA ASP A 177 -6.89 -5.71 7.16
C ASP A 177 -6.45 -5.66 5.69
N ILE A 178 -5.33 -6.29 5.36
CA ILE A 178 -4.92 -6.44 3.97
C ILE A 178 -5.95 -7.28 3.21
N LEU A 179 -6.25 -6.85 1.99
CA LEU A 179 -7.11 -7.58 1.07
C LEU A 179 -6.43 -8.88 0.62
N SER A 180 -6.87 -10.01 1.18
CA SER A 180 -6.33 -11.34 0.88
C SER A 180 -6.86 -11.90 -0.45
N ASP A 181 -8.16 -11.79 -0.71
CA ASP A 181 -8.76 -12.15 -1.99
C ASP A 181 -8.68 -10.98 -2.99
N VAL A 182 -7.61 -11.01 -3.77
CA VAL A 182 -7.30 -10.00 -4.81
C VAL A 182 -8.10 -10.19 -6.11
N ASN A 183 -8.97 -11.21 -6.19
CA ASN A 183 -9.84 -11.49 -7.34
C ASN A 183 -11.34 -11.39 -6.97
N SER A 184 -11.65 -10.95 -5.75
CA SER A 184 -13.00 -10.68 -5.27
C SER A 184 -13.64 -9.47 -5.96
N THR A 185 -14.98 -9.39 -5.97
CA THR A 185 -15.71 -8.20 -6.46
C THR A 185 -15.26 -6.93 -5.73
N LEU A 186 -15.10 -7.02 -4.40
CA LEU A 186 -14.58 -5.94 -3.56
C LEU A 186 -13.22 -5.42 -4.04
N ALA A 187 -12.30 -6.32 -4.40
CA ALA A 187 -10.99 -5.95 -4.96
C ALA A 187 -11.14 -5.06 -6.19
N TYR A 188 -11.99 -5.47 -7.14
CA TYR A 188 -12.20 -4.71 -8.38
C TYR A 188 -12.92 -3.39 -8.16
N ASP A 189 -13.86 -3.32 -7.23
CA ASP A 189 -14.53 -2.06 -6.87
C ASP A 189 -13.54 -1.08 -6.24
N MET A 190 -12.66 -1.56 -5.37
CA MET A 190 -11.57 -0.75 -4.79
C MET A 190 -10.56 -0.31 -5.86
N ILE A 191 -10.18 -1.19 -6.80
CA ILE A 191 -9.32 -0.81 -7.94
C ILE A 191 -9.96 0.33 -8.73
N LYS A 192 -11.24 0.17 -9.12
CA LYS A 192 -11.98 1.17 -9.91
C LYS A 192 -12.04 2.51 -9.17
N LYS A 193 -12.32 2.48 -7.86
CA LYS A 193 -12.34 3.67 -7.00
C LYS A 193 -10.98 4.38 -6.95
N ARG A 194 -9.88 3.62 -6.81
CA ARG A 194 -8.52 4.19 -6.81
C ARG A 194 -8.16 4.83 -8.14
N ILE A 195 -8.49 4.15 -9.25
CA ILE A 195 -8.28 4.66 -10.60
C ILE A 195 -9.10 5.92 -10.87
N SER A 196 -10.39 5.94 -10.52
CA SER A 196 -11.25 7.11 -10.75
C SER A 196 -10.78 8.31 -9.92
N GLY A 197 -10.43 8.09 -8.65
CA GLY A 197 -9.89 9.12 -7.77
C GLY A 197 -8.54 9.68 -8.23
N CYS A 198 -7.74 8.87 -8.94
CA CYS A 198 -6.44 9.30 -9.46
C CYS A 198 -6.52 10.51 -10.40
N SER A 199 -7.63 10.68 -11.12
CA SER A 199 -7.83 11.85 -12.01
C SER A 199 -7.91 13.18 -11.28
N LEU A 200 -8.11 13.15 -9.95
CA LEU A 200 -8.21 14.33 -9.09
C LEU A 200 -6.87 14.70 -8.44
N HIS A 201 -5.81 13.92 -8.65
CA HIS A 201 -4.51 14.24 -8.04
C HIS A 201 -3.72 15.24 -8.90
N GLU A 202 -3.09 16.21 -8.25
CA GLU A 202 -2.29 17.26 -8.89
C GLU A 202 -1.20 16.75 -9.85
N HIS A 203 -0.57 15.62 -9.51
CA HIS A 203 0.53 15.04 -10.31
C HIS A 203 0.09 13.90 -11.24
N CYS A 204 -1.21 13.63 -11.33
CA CYS A 204 -1.73 12.54 -12.16
C CYS A 204 -2.56 13.09 -13.30
N THR A 205 -2.15 12.81 -14.54
CA THR A 205 -2.92 13.21 -15.72
C THR A 205 -4.14 12.30 -15.90
N SER A 206 -5.25 12.89 -16.32
CA SER A 206 -6.44 12.14 -16.76
C SER A 206 -6.09 11.23 -17.94
N VAL A 207 -6.65 10.01 -17.95
CA VAL A 207 -6.42 9.10 -19.10
C VAL A 207 -7.28 9.56 -20.26
N GLN A 208 -6.65 9.95 -21.35
CA GLN A 208 -7.32 10.12 -22.62
C GLN A 208 -7.26 8.82 -23.41
N ARG A 209 -8.23 8.57 -24.28
CA ARG A 209 -8.11 7.48 -25.26
C ARG A 209 -6.90 7.79 -26.13
N GLY A 210 -5.99 6.84 -26.21
CA GLY A 210 -4.75 6.96 -26.95
C GLY A 210 -4.73 6.00 -28.12
N ARG A 211 -3.79 6.22 -29.04
CA ARG A 211 -3.52 5.26 -30.10
C ARG A 211 -3.10 3.92 -29.51
N LEU A 212 -3.79 2.85 -29.90
CA LEU A 212 -3.42 1.51 -29.48
C LEU A 212 -2.03 1.14 -30.02
N PRO A 213 -1.25 0.30 -29.30
CA PRO A 213 -0.05 -0.32 -29.83
C PRO A 213 -0.32 -1.02 -31.16
N THR A 214 0.73 -1.33 -31.94
CA THR A 214 0.60 -1.99 -33.25
C THR A 214 -0.31 -3.21 -33.19
N ARG A 215 -0.19 -3.97 -32.10
CA ARG A 215 -1.00 -5.14 -31.78
C ARG A 215 -1.40 -5.14 -30.31
N VAL A 216 -2.61 -5.59 -30.04
CA VAL A 216 -3.13 -5.87 -28.69
C VAL A 216 -3.93 -7.16 -28.73
N ILE A 217 -4.12 -7.81 -27.59
CA ILE A 217 -5.08 -8.90 -27.44
C ILE A 217 -6.47 -8.27 -27.23
N ASP A 218 -7.39 -8.52 -28.15
CA ASP A 218 -8.82 -8.25 -27.96
C ASP A 218 -9.39 -9.34 -27.06
N CYS A 219 -9.81 -8.90 -25.87
CA CYS A 219 -10.32 -9.71 -24.78
C CYS A 219 -11.86 -9.65 -24.68
N SER A 220 -12.54 -8.96 -25.60
CA SER A 220 -13.99 -8.69 -25.52
C SER A 220 -14.82 -9.94 -25.26
N ASP A 221 -14.43 -11.05 -25.90
CA ASP A 221 -14.84 -12.41 -25.58
C ASP A 221 -13.68 -13.17 -24.89
N PRO A 222 -13.74 -13.40 -23.56
CA PRO A 222 -12.71 -14.15 -22.84
C PRO A 222 -12.56 -15.60 -23.28
N GLY A 223 -13.60 -16.19 -23.89
CA GLY A 223 -13.56 -17.55 -24.45
C GLY A 223 -12.84 -17.62 -25.79
N ARG A 224 -12.67 -16.47 -26.46
CA ARG A 224 -12.05 -16.37 -27.78
C ARG A 224 -11.15 -15.13 -27.91
N PRO A 225 -10.12 -14.99 -27.07
CA PRO A 225 -9.15 -13.91 -27.20
C PRO A 225 -8.44 -14.01 -28.55
N ARG A 226 -8.18 -12.87 -29.18
CA ARG A 226 -7.53 -12.80 -30.50
C ARG A 226 -6.56 -11.64 -30.57
N LEU A 227 -5.57 -11.76 -31.45
CA LEU A 227 -4.65 -10.67 -31.73
C LEU A 227 -5.33 -9.65 -32.66
N PHE A 228 -5.47 -8.43 -32.21
CA PHE A 228 -6.03 -7.33 -32.98
C PHE A 228 -4.91 -6.45 -33.53
N ILE A 229 -4.87 -6.26 -34.85
CA ILE A 229 -3.98 -5.30 -35.50
C ILE A 229 -4.66 -3.93 -35.44
N SER A 230 -4.09 -2.99 -34.68
CA SER A 230 -4.80 -1.75 -34.38
C SER A 230 -4.98 -0.83 -35.58
N ASN A 231 -4.03 -0.83 -36.52
CA ASN A 231 -3.98 0.11 -37.65
C ASN A 231 -4.18 1.58 -37.23
N GLY A 232 -3.75 1.94 -36.01
CA GLY A 232 -3.91 3.28 -35.45
C GLY A 232 -5.27 3.60 -34.82
N ALA A 233 -6.11 2.59 -34.56
CA ALA A 233 -7.30 2.76 -33.74
C ALA A 233 -6.97 3.36 -32.36
N GLU A 234 -7.91 4.13 -31.82
CA GLU A 234 -7.79 4.77 -30.50
C GLU A 234 -8.78 4.13 -29.52
N ASP A 235 -8.26 3.66 -28.38
CA ASP A 235 -9.07 3.15 -27.28
C ASP A 235 -8.22 3.07 -26.00
N TYR A 236 -8.84 2.64 -24.90
CA TYR A 236 -8.15 2.26 -23.69
C TYR A 236 -7.63 0.83 -23.77
N TYR A 237 -6.39 0.63 -23.31
CA TYR A 237 -5.80 -0.68 -23.16
C TYR A 237 -5.05 -0.79 -21.84
N VAL A 238 -4.91 -2.03 -21.39
CA VAL A 238 -4.14 -2.43 -20.21
C VAL A 238 -2.81 -3.00 -20.70
N ALA A 239 -1.71 -2.76 -19.99
CA ALA A 239 -0.43 -3.41 -20.25
C ALA A 239 -0.13 -4.47 -19.17
N LEU A 240 0.63 -5.51 -19.51
CA LEU A 240 1.10 -6.52 -18.56
C LEU A 240 2.62 -6.50 -18.44
N SER A 241 3.11 -6.30 -17.21
CA SER A 241 4.50 -6.52 -16.79
C SER A 241 4.59 -7.81 -15.98
N TYR A 242 5.48 -8.73 -16.38
CA TYR A 242 5.56 -10.06 -15.76
C TYR A 242 6.90 -10.77 -16.04
N VAL A 243 7.19 -11.79 -15.23
CA VAL A 243 8.35 -12.65 -15.44
C VAL A 243 7.99 -13.84 -16.32
N TRP A 244 8.70 -14.01 -17.44
CA TRP A 244 8.57 -15.20 -18.29
C TRP A 244 8.96 -16.48 -17.50
N GLY A 245 10.12 -16.46 -16.84
CA GLY A 245 10.59 -17.45 -15.85
C GLY A 245 10.86 -18.87 -16.37
N LYS A 246 10.70 -19.10 -17.67
CA LYS A 246 10.94 -20.36 -18.39
C LYS A 246 10.87 -20.15 -19.90
N LYS A 247 11.18 -21.20 -20.68
CA LYS A 247 10.94 -21.23 -22.14
C LYS A 247 9.47 -20.87 -22.43
N GLN A 248 9.27 -20.01 -23.43
CA GLN A 248 7.96 -19.53 -23.89
C GLN A 248 7.60 -20.20 -25.23
N PRO A 249 7.00 -21.40 -25.22
CA PRO A 249 6.56 -22.05 -26.46
C PRO A 249 5.34 -21.34 -27.07
N TYR A 250 4.56 -20.65 -26.24
CA TYR A 250 3.35 -19.95 -26.67
C TYR A 250 3.62 -18.45 -26.80
N ARG A 251 3.87 -18.03 -28.04
CA ARG A 251 4.20 -16.66 -28.41
C ARG A 251 3.85 -16.43 -29.87
N THR A 252 3.73 -15.17 -30.27
CA THR A 252 3.48 -14.82 -31.67
C THR A 252 4.76 -14.98 -32.49
N THR A 253 4.64 -15.63 -33.64
CA THR A 253 5.67 -15.78 -34.66
C THR A 253 5.08 -15.51 -36.03
N THR A 254 5.94 -15.27 -37.02
CA THR A 254 5.52 -15.09 -38.43
C THR A 254 4.58 -16.21 -38.91
N LYS A 255 4.84 -17.45 -38.48
CA LYS A 255 4.06 -18.64 -38.84
C LYS A 255 2.65 -18.66 -38.26
N ASN A 256 2.46 -18.17 -37.03
CA ASN A 256 1.17 -18.28 -36.32
C ASN A 256 0.38 -16.96 -36.27
N LEU A 257 0.96 -15.84 -36.72
CA LEU A 257 0.33 -14.52 -36.71
C LEU A 257 -1.09 -14.53 -37.28
N LYS A 258 -1.28 -15.03 -38.51
CA LYS A 258 -2.60 -15.09 -39.17
C LYS A 258 -3.61 -15.90 -38.35
N SER A 259 -3.17 -17.00 -37.73
CA SER A 259 -4.05 -17.83 -36.89
C SER A 259 -4.46 -17.10 -35.61
N TYR A 260 -3.52 -16.38 -34.96
CA TYR A 260 -3.80 -15.66 -33.73
C TYR A 260 -4.70 -14.44 -33.93
N ILE A 261 -4.69 -13.85 -35.13
CA ILE A 261 -5.67 -12.82 -35.52
C ILE A 261 -7.10 -13.38 -35.55
N GLN A 262 -7.29 -14.64 -35.97
CA GLN A 262 -8.60 -15.30 -35.98
C GLN A 262 -9.05 -15.79 -34.59
N GLY A 263 -8.08 -16.14 -33.76
CA GLY A 263 -8.28 -16.59 -32.39
C GLY A 263 -7.04 -17.27 -31.82
N ILE A 264 -6.67 -16.91 -30.60
CA ILE A 264 -5.61 -17.56 -29.85
C ILE A 264 -6.23 -18.74 -29.09
N PRO A 265 -5.79 -19.98 -29.31
CA PRO A 265 -6.31 -21.11 -28.55
C PRO A 265 -6.07 -20.93 -27.06
N LEU A 266 -7.10 -21.05 -26.21
CA LEU A 266 -6.99 -20.85 -24.76
C LEU A 266 -5.88 -21.70 -24.10
N LYS A 267 -5.71 -22.94 -24.56
CA LYS A 267 -4.62 -23.84 -24.10
C LYS A 267 -3.20 -23.34 -24.40
N ARG A 268 -3.07 -22.37 -25.30
CA ARG A 268 -1.81 -21.68 -25.65
C ARG A 268 -1.69 -20.34 -24.94
N ILE A 269 -2.56 -20.01 -23.99
CA ILE A 269 -2.45 -18.81 -23.17
C ILE A 269 -2.00 -19.23 -21.78
N PRO A 270 -0.75 -18.90 -21.37
CA PRO A 270 -0.28 -19.16 -20.02
C PRO A 270 -1.15 -18.54 -18.92
N LYS A 271 -1.14 -19.14 -17.73
CA LYS A 271 -1.96 -18.72 -16.59
C LYS A 271 -1.81 -17.24 -16.22
N THR A 272 -0.60 -16.69 -16.19
CA THR A 272 -0.37 -15.26 -15.90
C THR A 272 -1.03 -14.36 -16.93
N ILE A 273 -1.03 -14.73 -18.21
CA ILE A 273 -1.68 -13.94 -19.26
C ILE A 273 -3.20 -14.12 -19.20
N MET A 274 -3.69 -15.31 -18.86
CA MET A 274 -5.13 -15.55 -18.63
C MET A 274 -5.66 -14.73 -17.44
N ASP A 275 -4.89 -14.63 -16.37
CA ASP A 275 -5.19 -13.78 -15.22
C ASP A 275 -5.24 -12.30 -15.62
N ALA A 276 -4.30 -11.85 -16.46
CA ALA A 276 -4.32 -10.49 -17.00
C ALA A 276 -5.56 -10.23 -17.87
N ILE A 277 -5.95 -11.16 -18.75
CA ILE A 277 -7.20 -11.08 -19.53
C ILE A 277 -8.40 -10.95 -18.59
N THR A 278 -8.44 -11.76 -17.52
CA THR A 278 -9.50 -11.73 -16.51
C THR A 278 -9.59 -10.36 -15.84
N VAL A 279 -8.47 -9.80 -15.39
CA VAL A 279 -8.40 -8.47 -14.77
C VAL A 279 -8.86 -7.39 -15.75
N THR A 280 -8.33 -7.38 -16.97
CA THR A 280 -8.71 -6.42 -18.02
C THR A 280 -10.22 -6.38 -18.21
N ARG A 281 -10.88 -7.55 -18.25
CA ARG A 281 -12.34 -7.65 -18.42
C ARG A 281 -13.13 -7.24 -17.18
N LYS A 282 -12.69 -7.63 -15.98
CA LYS A 282 -13.35 -7.18 -14.73
C LYS A 282 -13.22 -5.67 -14.50
N LEU A 283 -12.17 -5.05 -15.05
CA LEU A 283 -12.01 -3.59 -15.12
C LEU A 283 -12.77 -2.93 -16.27
N SER A 284 -13.54 -3.70 -17.05
CA SER A 284 -14.36 -3.22 -18.18
C SER A 284 -13.56 -2.67 -19.36
N PHE A 285 -12.32 -3.14 -19.55
CA PHE A 285 -11.52 -2.88 -20.75
C PHE A 285 -11.59 -4.02 -21.75
N HIS A 286 -11.23 -3.75 -22.99
CA HIS A 286 -11.27 -4.72 -24.09
C HIS A 286 -9.87 -5.16 -24.54
N TYR A 287 -8.87 -4.28 -24.42
CA TYR A 287 -7.56 -4.51 -25.01
C TYR A 287 -6.49 -4.71 -23.96
N LEU A 288 -5.65 -5.71 -24.17
CA LEU A 288 -4.51 -6.05 -23.33
C LEU A 288 -3.24 -6.15 -24.18
N TRP A 289 -2.20 -5.42 -23.81
CA TRP A 289 -0.87 -5.56 -24.41
C TRP A 289 0.01 -6.52 -23.60
N VAL A 290 0.61 -7.49 -24.29
CA VAL A 290 1.51 -8.51 -23.74
C VAL A 290 2.64 -8.74 -24.73
N ASP A 291 3.89 -8.49 -24.31
CA ASP A 291 5.10 -8.60 -25.13
C ASP A 291 5.20 -9.87 -25.99
N SER A 292 4.92 -11.04 -25.40
CA SER A 292 5.06 -12.35 -26.04
C SER A 292 4.03 -12.60 -27.15
N PHE A 293 2.90 -11.88 -27.13
CA PHE A 293 1.84 -11.99 -28.14
C PHE A 293 1.76 -10.79 -29.08
N CYS A 294 2.09 -9.59 -28.60
CA CYS A 294 1.98 -8.34 -29.35
C CYS A 294 3.23 -8.02 -30.17
N ILE A 295 4.34 -8.73 -29.94
CA ILE A 295 5.58 -8.64 -30.71
C ILE A 295 5.82 -9.97 -31.43
N ILE A 296 6.21 -9.91 -32.70
CA ILE A 296 6.55 -11.09 -33.51
C ILE A 296 7.94 -11.59 -33.10
N GLN A 297 7.98 -12.68 -32.33
CA GLN A 297 9.17 -13.09 -31.58
C GLN A 297 10.31 -13.69 -32.44
N ASP A 298 10.08 -13.95 -33.72
CA ASP A 298 11.07 -14.42 -34.70
C ASP A 298 11.42 -13.37 -35.76
N SER A 299 10.82 -12.17 -35.71
CA SER A 299 11.16 -11.05 -36.61
C SER A 299 12.07 -10.04 -35.90
N LYS A 300 13.27 -9.80 -36.43
CA LYS A 300 14.19 -8.81 -35.87
C LYS A 300 13.66 -7.38 -36.04
N ASP A 301 13.11 -7.08 -37.21
CA ASP A 301 12.60 -5.74 -37.54
C ASP A 301 11.39 -5.37 -36.66
N ASP A 302 10.45 -6.30 -36.50
CA ASP A 302 9.27 -6.09 -35.67
C ASP A 302 9.65 -5.87 -34.21
N LYS A 303 10.59 -6.67 -33.68
CA LYS A 303 11.13 -6.46 -32.34
C LYS A 303 11.76 -5.08 -32.18
N ALA A 304 12.62 -4.67 -33.10
CA ALA A 304 13.28 -3.38 -33.03
C ALA A 304 12.26 -2.22 -33.01
N GLN A 305 11.23 -2.30 -33.85
CA GLN A 305 10.15 -1.32 -33.91
C GLN A 305 9.32 -1.28 -32.63
N GLU A 306 8.92 -2.42 -32.08
CA GLU A 306 8.11 -2.49 -30.87
C GLU A 306 8.90 -2.12 -29.61
N ILE A 307 10.17 -2.53 -29.51
CA ILE A 307 11.07 -2.16 -28.40
C ILE A 307 11.26 -0.64 -28.37
N ALA A 308 11.48 0.00 -29.53
CA ALA A 308 11.58 1.46 -29.62
C ALA A 308 10.30 2.20 -29.16
N ARG A 309 9.16 1.49 -29.09
CA ARG A 309 7.87 2.02 -28.66
C ARG A 309 7.50 1.67 -27.21
N ILE A 310 8.30 0.88 -26.50
CA ILE A 310 8.01 0.45 -25.10
C ILE A 310 7.68 1.65 -24.20
N ARG A 311 8.41 2.76 -24.35
CA ARG A 311 8.11 4.03 -23.66
C ARG A 311 6.64 4.41 -23.78
N HIS A 312 6.12 4.48 -25.01
CA HIS A 312 4.74 4.86 -25.30
C HIS A 312 3.74 3.77 -24.90
N ILE A 313 4.09 2.49 -25.09
CA ILE A 313 3.21 1.36 -24.75
C ILE A 313 2.88 1.33 -23.24
N PHE A 314 3.85 1.59 -22.37
CA PHE A 314 3.57 1.59 -20.93
C PHE A 314 3.06 2.95 -20.43
N HIS A 315 3.60 4.05 -20.97
CA HIS A 315 3.17 5.40 -20.62
C HIS A 315 1.70 5.68 -20.99
N ASP A 316 1.29 5.28 -22.18
CA ASP A 316 -0.05 5.59 -22.71
C ASP A 316 -1.10 4.53 -22.31
N SER A 317 -0.68 3.49 -21.59
CA SER A 317 -1.60 2.49 -21.05
C SER A 317 -2.56 3.11 -20.03
N TYR A 318 -3.80 2.61 -20.00
CA TYR A 318 -4.76 3.05 -19.00
C TYR A 318 -4.28 2.66 -17.60
N VAL A 319 -3.81 1.42 -17.46
CA VAL A 319 -3.17 0.91 -16.26
C VAL A 319 -2.26 -0.26 -16.64
N THR A 320 -1.15 -0.40 -15.94
CA THR A 320 -0.27 -1.56 -16.07
C THR A 320 -0.53 -2.55 -14.94
N ILE A 321 -0.84 -3.78 -15.29
CA ILE A 321 -0.86 -4.91 -14.37
C ILE A 321 0.58 -5.39 -14.19
N ILE A 322 1.07 -5.41 -12.95
CA ILE A 322 2.37 -6.00 -12.60
C ILE A 322 2.09 -7.30 -11.85
N ALA A 323 2.37 -8.43 -12.49
CA ALA A 323 2.25 -9.77 -11.91
C ALA A 323 3.44 -10.08 -10.97
N ALA A 324 3.63 -9.23 -9.96
CA ALA A 324 4.86 -9.17 -9.18
C ALA A 324 5.18 -10.51 -8.49
N CYS A 325 4.18 -11.17 -7.90
CA CYS A 325 4.37 -12.42 -7.16
C CYS A 325 4.73 -13.65 -8.03
N ALA A 326 4.52 -13.57 -9.34
CA ALA A 326 4.67 -14.71 -10.25
C ALA A 326 6.12 -14.85 -10.72
N SER A 327 6.77 -15.96 -10.37
CA SER A 327 8.17 -16.22 -10.77
C SER A 327 8.28 -16.71 -12.21
N LYS A 328 7.23 -17.29 -12.75
CA LYS A 328 7.12 -17.74 -14.15
C LYS A 328 5.71 -17.55 -14.69
N VAL A 329 5.59 -17.44 -16.00
CA VAL A 329 4.31 -17.16 -16.69
C VAL A 329 3.19 -18.18 -16.45
N SER A 330 3.52 -19.36 -15.93
CA SER A 330 2.53 -20.40 -15.61
C SER A 330 1.97 -20.33 -14.20
N ASP A 331 2.49 -19.45 -13.34
CA ASP A 331 2.07 -19.42 -11.94
C ASP A 331 0.70 -18.75 -11.77
N GLY A 332 0.41 -17.72 -12.58
CA GLY A 332 -0.71 -16.83 -12.30
C GLY A 332 -0.45 -15.92 -11.11
N PHE A 333 -1.37 -15.00 -10.85
CA PHE A 333 -1.24 -14.00 -9.78
C PHE A 333 -2.56 -13.68 -9.07
N LEU A 334 -3.67 -14.31 -9.46
CA LEU A 334 -5.00 -14.11 -8.86
C LEU A 334 -5.35 -15.07 -7.71
N HIS A 335 -4.40 -15.85 -7.22
CA HIS A 335 -4.60 -16.71 -6.05
C HIS A 335 -4.75 -15.86 -4.78
N ASN A 336 -5.48 -16.35 -3.77
CA ASN A 336 -5.59 -15.66 -2.50
C ASN A 336 -4.20 -15.45 -1.89
N ARG A 337 -3.95 -14.25 -1.38
CA ARG A 337 -2.79 -14.01 -0.55
C ARG A 337 -3.00 -14.79 0.71
N CYS A 338 -2.04 -15.66 1.03
CA CYS A 338 -1.99 -16.19 2.36
C CYS A 338 -1.93 -14.99 3.32
N PRO A 339 -2.55 -15.08 4.50
CA PRO A 339 -2.17 -14.25 5.63
C PRO A 339 -0.74 -14.61 6.05
N THR A 340 0.22 -14.68 5.13
CA THR A 340 1.65 -14.74 5.42
C THR A 340 2.07 -13.49 6.18
N VAL A 341 1.23 -12.44 6.27
CA VAL A 341 1.39 -11.46 7.33
C VAL A 341 1.17 -12.07 8.73
N ALA A 342 0.10 -12.83 8.96
CA ALA A 342 -0.08 -13.55 10.23
C ALA A 342 0.88 -14.76 10.42
N ASN A 343 1.26 -15.48 9.35
CA ASN A 343 2.12 -16.68 9.45
C ASN A 343 3.63 -16.41 9.32
N SER A 344 4.05 -15.28 8.74
CA SER A 344 5.47 -14.87 8.69
C SER A 344 5.81 -13.79 9.73
N PHE A 345 4.80 -13.19 10.38
CA PHE A 345 4.97 -12.20 11.42
C PHE A 345 4.37 -12.79 12.71
N ASN A 346 5.22 -13.39 13.55
CA ASN A 346 4.85 -13.82 14.91
C ASN A 346 4.50 -12.64 15.85
N ASN A 347 4.20 -11.45 15.30
CA ASN A 347 4.17 -10.16 15.97
C ASN A 347 2.87 -9.37 15.67
N GLU A 348 1.80 -10.04 15.21
CA GLU A 348 0.46 -9.45 15.18
C GLU A 348 -0.18 -9.56 16.56
N TYR A 349 -0.79 -8.47 17.02
CA TYR A 349 -1.43 -8.36 18.32
C TYR A 349 -2.88 -7.94 18.17
N LEU A 350 -3.78 -8.64 18.86
CA LEU A 350 -5.19 -8.29 18.97
C LEU A 350 -5.45 -7.71 20.37
N LEU A 351 -5.74 -6.42 20.46
CA LEU A 351 -5.93 -5.70 21.71
C LEU A 351 -7.38 -5.20 21.85
N PRO A 352 -7.91 -5.07 23.07
CA PRO A 352 -9.19 -4.41 23.30
C PRO A 352 -9.15 -2.95 22.86
N PHE A 353 -10.24 -2.48 22.24
CA PHE A 353 -10.43 -1.07 21.88
C PHE A 353 -11.70 -0.54 22.53
N ARG A 354 -11.60 0.54 23.31
CA ARG A 354 -12.78 1.22 23.86
C ARG A 354 -13.25 2.28 22.89
N CYS A 355 -14.45 2.08 22.35
CA CYS A 355 -15.07 3.02 21.44
C CYS A 355 -15.57 4.25 22.22
N PRO A 356 -15.46 5.47 21.65
CA PRO A 356 -16.03 6.69 22.23
C PRO A 356 -17.52 6.63 22.55
N ASP A 357 -18.29 5.76 21.89
CA ASP A 357 -19.72 5.53 22.14
C ASP A 357 -20.00 4.54 23.29
N GLY A 358 -18.97 4.06 23.98
CA GLY A 358 -19.08 3.12 25.09
C GLY A 358 -19.01 1.64 24.69
N ASN A 359 -19.08 1.32 23.39
CA ASN A 359 -18.88 -0.05 22.92
C ASN A 359 -17.43 -0.52 23.10
N ILE A 360 -17.23 -1.83 23.11
CA ILE A 360 -15.90 -2.44 23.16
C ILE A 360 -15.71 -3.28 21.91
N GLY A 361 -14.68 -2.92 21.14
CA GLY A 361 -14.23 -3.64 19.96
C GLY A 361 -12.80 -4.14 20.13
N THR A 362 -12.16 -4.45 19.01
CA THR A 362 -10.76 -4.86 18.97
C THR A 362 -9.96 -3.99 18.00
N MET A 363 -8.69 -3.81 18.33
CA MET A 363 -7.70 -3.24 17.41
C MET A 363 -6.60 -4.25 17.16
N ARG A 364 -6.15 -4.31 15.91
CA ARG A 364 -4.98 -5.07 15.49
C ARG A 364 -3.81 -4.14 15.24
N LEU A 365 -2.61 -4.63 15.53
CA LEU A 365 -1.36 -3.96 15.18
C LEU A 365 -0.26 -5.00 14.96
N VAL A 366 0.75 -4.64 14.17
CA VAL A 366 1.91 -5.49 13.90
C VAL A 366 3.17 -4.80 14.38
N MET A 367 3.90 -5.43 15.31
CA MET A 367 5.20 -4.91 15.78
C MET A 367 6.35 -5.38 14.87
N GLY A 368 7.30 -4.48 14.61
CA GLY A 368 8.51 -4.80 13.87
C GLY A 368 8.60 -4.12 12.51
N HIS A 369 8.76 -2.80 12.52
CA HIS A 369 9.24 -2.07 11.36
C HIS A 369 10.74 -2.31 11.19
N ARG A 370 11.13 -3.35 10.45
CA ARG A 370 12.40 -3.50 9.68
C ARG A 370 12.66 -4.97 9.37
N ARG A 371 11.94 -5.52 8.41
CA ARG A 371 12.53 -6.56 7.56
C ARG A 371 12.61 -6.03 6.15
N LEU A 372 13.70 -6.40 5.48
CA LEU A 372 13.99 -6.03 4.09
C LEU A 372 12.73 -6.26 3.24
N PRO A 373 12.45 -5.40 2.25
CA PRO A 373 11.35 -5.64 1.34
C PRO A 373 11.48 -7.07 0.79
N PHE A 374 10.37 -7.82 0.75
CA PHE A 374 10.37 -9.05 -0.02
C PHE A 374 10.70 -8.66 -1.46
N SER A 375 11.84 -9.14 -1.96
CA SER A 375 12.16 -9.00 -3.37
C SER A 375 11.15 -9.83 -4.16
N GLU A 376 10.33 -9.15 -4.95
CA GLU A 376 9.43 -9.80 -5.87
C GLU A 376 10.21 -10.26 -7.10
N PRO A 377 9.80 -11.36 -7.76
CA PRO A 377 10.45 -11.86 -8.97
C PRO A 377 10.71 -10.79 -10.04
N VAL A 378 9.79 -9.84 -10.18
CA VAL A 378 9.90 -8.70 -11.11
C VAL A 378 11.04 -7.74 -10.75
N ASP A 379 11.42 -7.60 -9.48
CA ASP A 379 12.45 -6.66 -9.04
C ASP A 379 13.86 -7.07 -9.51
N ASN A 380 14.04 -8.34 -9.89
CA ASN A 380 15.31 -8.86 -10.41
C ASN A 380 15.44 -8.71 -11.93
N ARG A 381 14.54 -7.96 -12.59
CA ARG A 381 14.53 -7.76 -14.04
C ARG A 381 14.50 -6.27 -14.39
N ALA A 382 15.57 -5.81 -15.05
CA ALA A 382 15.66 -4.43 -15.55
C ALA A 382 14.45 -4.02 -16.39
N TRP A 383 13.94 -4.93 -17.22
CA TRP A 383 12.72 -4.75 -17.99
C TRP A 383 11.51 -4.37 -17.15
N CYS A 384 11.23 -5.13 -16.09
CA CYS A 384 10.07 -4.87 -15.25
C CYS A 384 10.21 -3.54 -14.49
N LEU A 385 11.44 -3.10 -14.19
CA LEU A 385 11.69 -1.77 -13.64
C LEU A 385 11.33 -0.68 -14.65
N GLU A 386 11.79 -0.79 -15.90
CA GLU A 386 11.46 0.17 -16.97
C GLU A 386 9.94 0.28 -17.15
N GLU A 387 9.26 -0.86 -17.27
CA GLU A 387 7.81 -0.96 -17.43
C GLU A 387 7.06 -0.29 -16.27
N ARG A 388 7.52 -0.50 -15.02
CA ARG A 388 6.94 0.13 -13.82
C ARG A 388 7.19 1.64 -13.79
N VAL A 389 8.40 2.09 -14.14
CA VAL A 389 8.77 3.52 -14.14
C VAL A 389 7.98 4.30 -15.19
N LEU A 390 7.76 3.70 -16.36
CA LEU A 390 7.03 4.31 -17.47
C LEU A 390 5.52 4.42 -17.22
N SER A 391 4.96 3.54 -16.39
CA SER A 391 3.50 3.40 -16.21
C SER A 391 2.92 4.45 -15.24
N PRO A 392 1.99 5.32 -15.67
CA PRO A 392 1.41 6.34 -14.78
C PRO A 392 0.56 5.75 -13.66
N ARG A 393 -0.06 4.60 -13.91
CA ARG A 393 -0.92 3.86 -12.99
C ARG A 393 -0.57 2.38 -13.03
N ARG A 394 -0.47 1.76 -11.86
CA ARG A 394 0.00 0.38 -11.70
C ARG A 394 -0.85 -0.38 -10.69
N LEU A 395 -1.19 -1.61 -11.05
CA LEU A 395 -1.78 -2.60 -10.16
C LEU A 395 -0.74 -3.68 -9.89
N ILE A 396 -0.21 -3.70 -8.67
CA ILE A 396 0.88 -4.60 -8.32
C ILE A 396 0.34 -5.76 -7.50
N TYR A 397 0.25 -6.91 -8.14
CA TYR A 397 -0.13 -8.17 -7.52
C TYR A 397 1.08 -8.77 -6.82
N ALA A 398 1.44 -8.21 -5.66
CA ALA A 398 2.54 -8.67 -4.81
C ALA A 398 2.17 -9.95 -4.04
N ARG A 399 3.15 -10.64 -3.44
CA ARG A 399 2.90 -11.90 -2.69
C ARG A 399 2.07 -11.69 -1.42
N HIS A 400 2.13 -10.49 -0.86
CA HIS A 400 1.53 -10.17 0.41
C HIS A 400 0.22 -9.38 0.28
N THR A 401 -0.03 -8.74 -0.88
CA THR A 401 -1.16 -7.82 -1.06
C THR A 401 -1.40 -7.47 -2.53
N LEU A 402 -2.38 -6.60 -2.79
CA LEU A 402 -2.59 -5.89 -4.03
C LEU A 402 -2.37 -4.38 -3.79
N LEU A 403 -1.34 -3.82 -4.45
CA LEU A 403 -1.03 -2.39 -4.35
C LEU A 403 -1.58 -1.62 -5.54
N TYR A 404 -1.94 -0.36 -5.28
CA TYR A 404 -2.20 0.64 -6.29
C TYR A 404 -1.13 1.72 -6.23
N GLU A 405 -0.51 1.99 -7.36
CA GLU A 405 0.49 3.05 -7.51
C GLU A 405 0.11 4.02 -8.62
N CYS A 406 0.21 5.31 -8.33
CA CYS A 406 0.24 6.38 -9.31
C CYS A 406 1.35 7.39 -8.99
N HIS A 407 1.35 8.56 -9.63
CA HIS A 407 2.36 9.59 -9.35
C HIS A 407 2.19 10.28 -7.99
N THR A 408 1.05 10.10 -7.32
CA THR A 408 0.74 10.72 -6.03
C THR A 408 0.61 9.69 -4.91
N ILE A 409 -0.11 8.60 -5.15
CA ILE A 409 -0.46 7.60 -4.13
C ILE A 409 0.35 6.31 -4.36
N HIS A 410 0.77 5.68 -3.26
CA HIS A 410 1.31 4.33 -3.25
C HIS A 410 0.83 3.60 -1.99
N ASP A 411 -0.29 2.90 -2.11
CA ASP A 411 -0.93 2.21 -0.99
C ASP A 411 -1.38 0.81 -1.38
N ASN A 412 -1.76 0.01 -0.38
CA ASN A 412 -2.67 -1.10 -0.60
C ASN A 412 -3.97 -0.61 -1.22
N VAL A 413 -4.55 -1.38 -2.14
CA VAL A 413 -5.74 -0.97 -2.90
C VAL A 413 -6.91 -0.60 -1.96
N ASN A 414 -7.04 -1.32 -0.86
CA ASN A 414 -8.05 -1.12 0.17
C ASN A 414 -7.66 -0.09 1.25
N GLY A 415 -6.48 0.52 1.16
CA GLY A 415 -5.98 1.48 2.15
C GLY A 415 -5.47 0.86 3.44
N ALA A 416 -5.31 -0.47 3.49
CA ALA A 416 -4.63 -1.13 4.59
C ALA A 416 -3.21 -0.56 4.77
N PRO A 417 -2.66 -0.54 6.00
CA PRO A 417 -1.25 -0.22 6.22
C PRO A 417 -0.35 -1.15 5.41
N ASN A 418 0.71 -0.62 4.82
CA ASN A 418 1.73 -1.48 4.21
C ASN A 418 2.74 -1.89 5.27
N PHE A 419 2.71 -3.17 5.68
CA PHE A 419 3.62 -3.71 6.68
C PHE A 419 5.02 -4.00 6.12
N ILE A 420 5.20 -3.91 4.80
CA ILE A 420 6.49 -4.00 4.14
C ILE A 420 6.91 -2.59 3.75
N SER A 421 8.13 -2.21 4.12
CA SER A 421 8.68 -0.88 3.81
C SER A 421 8.76 -0.68 2.30
N LEU A 422 7.89 0.19 1.78
CA LEU A 422 7.90 0.67 0.41
C LEU A 422 9.08 1.61 0.10
N ARG A 423 10.00 1.88 1.04
CA ARG A 423 11.12 2.83 0.82
C ARG A 423 11.93 2.52 -0.45
N ALA A 424 12.19 1.25 -0.78
CA ALA A 424 12.87 0.88 -2.03
C ALA A 424 12.06 1.25 -3.29
N THR A 425 10.74 1.38 -3.17
CA THR A 425 9.82 1.75 -4.26
C THR A 425 9.47 3.24 -4.29
N GLU A 426 9.59 3.95 -3.16
CA GLU A 426 9.55 5.42 -3.10
C GLU A 426 10.80 6.04 -3.74
N GLU A 427 11.92 5.30 -3.74
CA GLU A 427 13.16 5.65 -4.44
C GLU A 427 13.13 5.35 -5.96
N ILE A 428 12.08 4.69 -6.48
CA ILE A 428 11.97 4.44 -7.93
C ILE A 428 11.71 5.79 -8.63
N PRO A 429 12.59 6.22 -9.55
CA PRO A 429 12.42 7.48 -10.26
C PRO A 429 11.08 7.52 -10.98
N ARG A 430 10.31 8.60 -10.81
CA ARG A 430 9.07 8.83 -11.54
C ARG A 430 9.35 9.77 -12.68
N ILE A 431 9.02 9.37 -13.90
CA ILE A 431 9.13 10.26 -15.06
C ILE A 431 7.98 11.27 -14.95
N PRO A 432 8.25 12.58 -14.95
CA PRO A 432 7.20 13.59 -15.00
C PRO A 432 6.40 13.44 -16.30
N ASN A 433 5.09 13.65 -16.25
CA ASN A 433 4.24 13.67 -17.45
C ASN A 433 4.69 14.75 -18.45
N TYR A 434 5.41 15.78 -17.98
CA TYR A 434 5.96 16.85 -18.80
C TYR A 434 7.36 16.50 -19.32
N THR A 435 7.43 15.72 -20.39
CA THR A 435 8.62 15.74 -21.28
C THR A 435 8.27 16.16 -22.71
N SER A 436 7.00 16.50 -22.97
CA SER A 436 6.54 17.09 -24.22
C SER A 436 6.47 18.61 -24.12
N ALA A 437 7.63 19.27 -24.04
CA ALA A 437 7.72 20.63 -24.55
C ALA A 437 8.03 20.53 -26.05
N PRO A 438 7.26 21.16 -26.96
CA PRO A 438 7.72 21.40 -28.32
C PRO A 438 9.05 22.16 -28.25
N ALA A 439 10.01 21.83 -29.11
CA ALA A 439 11.33 22.47 -29.15
C ALA A 439 11.31 23.95 -29.62
N SER A 440 10.21 24.67 -29.43
CA SER A 440 9.98 26.01 -29.95
C SER A 440 9.24 26.89 -28.94
N ALA A 441 9.83 27.11 -27.77
CA ALA A 441 9.50 28.24 -26.89
C ALA A 441 10.52 28.30 -25.73
N ILE A 442 11.71 28.83 -25.99
CA ILE A 442 12.56 29.38 -24.93
C ILE A 442 12.75 30.86 -25.28
N PRO A 443 12.06 31.80 -24.61
CA PRO A 443 12.50 33.18 -24.56
C PRO A 443 13.71 33.25 -23.63
N ASP A 444 14.79 33.89 -24.10
CA ASP A 444 15.98 34.17 -23.29
C ASP A 444 15.59 34.98 -22.05
N GLY A 445 15.83 34.40 -20.87
CA GLY A 445 15.62 35.11 -19.60
C GLY A 445 15.66 34.20 -18.39
N HIS A 446 16.81 34.17 -17.71
CA HIS A 446 17.07 33.73 -16.33
C HIS A 446 16.04 32.79 -15.68
N VAL A 447 16.30 31.48 -15.74
CA VAL A 447 15.70 30.48 -14.86
C VAL A 447 16.76 30.04 -13.85
N GLU A 448 16.53 30.31 -12.56
CA GLU A 448 17.27 29.70 -11.46
C GLU A 448 17.14 28.17 -11.56
N PHE A 449 18.27 27.50 -11.85
CA PHE A 449 18.37 26.05 -11.87
C PHE A 449 18.25 25.51 -10.44
N CYS A 450 17.11 24.91 -10.10
CA CYS A 450 17.05 23.99 -8.98
C CYS A 450 17.80 22.69 -9.39
N GLU A 451 18.97 22.43 -8.82
CA GLU A 451 19.87 21.32 -9.21
C GLU A 451 19.35 19.89 -8.91
N ARG A 452 18.13 19.73 -8.38
CA ARG A 452 17.62 18.41 -7.95
C ARG A 452 16.97 17.54 -9.05
N PRO A 453 16.33 18.04 -10.13
CA PRO A 453 15.74 17.19 -11.17
C PRO A 453 16.74 16.67 -12.22
N LEU A 454 17.91 17.32 -12.37
CA LEU A 454 18.86 17.00 -13.45
C LEU A 454 19.59 15.66 -13.24
N ARG A 455 19.86 15.27 -11.99
CA ARG A 455 20.49 13.97 -11.69
C ARG A 455 19.59 12.78 -12.07
N ALA A 456 18.26 12.93 -11.93
CA ALA A 456 17.31 11.90 -12.33
C ALA A 456 17.27 11.72 -13.86
N CYS A 457 17.30 12.81 -14.63
CA CYS A 457 17.35 12.77 -16.10
C CYS A 457 18.68 12.22 -16.65
N VAL A 458 19.81 12.51 -16.00
CA VAL A 458 21.13 11.98 -16.40
C VAL A 458 21.24 10.48 -16.08
N LEU A 459 20.75 10.04 -14.91
CA LEU A 459 20.68 8.62 -14.57
C LEU A 459 19.67 7.86 -15.45
N LEU A 460 18.56 8.48 -15.87
CA LEU A 460 17.63 7.85 -16.81
C LEU A 460 18.19 7.77 -18.23
N ARG A 461 18.88 8.82 -18.73
CA ARG A 461 19.61 8.72 -20.00
C ARG A 461 20.68 7.64 -19.91
N ALA A 462 21.37 7.51 -18.78
CA ALA A 462 22.32 6.43 -18.55
C ALA A 462 21.62 5.05 -18.47
N SER A 463 20.50 4.88 -17.77
CA SER A 463 19.78 3.60 -17.67
C SER A 463 19.06 3.21 -18.96
N ILE A 464 18.53 4.18 -19.71
CA ILE A 464 17.95 3.97 -21.05
C ILE A 464 19.08 3.69 -22.04
N CYS A 465 20.20 4.42 -22.00
CA CYS A 465 21.37 4.10 -22.82
C CYS A 465 22.02 2.77 -22.42
N ILE A 466 22.02 2.38 -21.14
CA ILE A 466 22.51 1.09 -20.67
C ILE A 466 21.53 0.00 -21.10
N CYS A 467 20.22 0.20 -21.05
CA CYS A 467 19.25 -0.76 -21.61
C CYS A 467 19.40 -0.87 -23.13
N ILE A 468 19.61 0.23 -23.85
CA ILE A 468 19.88 0.25 -25.31
C ILE A 468 21.26 -0.38 -25.65
N CYS A 469 22.29 -0.19 -24.83
CA CYS A 469 23.61 -0.80 -25.02
C CYS A 469 23.62 -2.30 -24.65
N VAL A 470 22.94 -2.69 -23.56
CA VAL A 470 22.67 -4.09 -23.21
C VAL A 470 21.80 -4.75 -24.28
N HIS A 471 20.90 -4.00 -24.91
CA HIS A 471 20.14 -4.44 -26.07
C HIS A 471 21.01 -4.79 -27.26
N MET A 472 21.97 -3.95 -27.63
CA MET A 472 22.85 -4.26 -28.75
C MET A 472 23.75 -5.47 -28.44
N HIS A 473 24.26 -5.59 -27.21
CA HIS A 473 25.12 -6.71 -26.83
C HIS A 473 24.38 -8.05 -26.58
N ALA A 474 23.16 -8.04 -26.04
CA ALA A 474 22.39 -9.25 -25.78
C ALA A 474 21.80 -9.89 -27.06
N PHE A 475 21.69 -9.13 -28.15
CA PHE A 475 21.31 -9.66 -29.46
C PHE A 475 22.47 -10.30 -30.23
N ASP A 476 23.73 -9.97 -29.89
CA ASP A 476 24.93 -10.55 -30.51
C ASP A 476 25.48 -11.80 -29.80
N GLN A 477 25.16 -12.02 -28.51
CA GLN A 477 25.61 -13.23 -27.81
C GLN A 477 24.59 -14.37 -27.85
N MET A 478 24.41 -14.93 -29.04
CA MET A 478 24.03 -16.34 -29.20
C MET A 478 25.23 -17.26 -29.50
N ARG A 479 26.46 -16.74 -29.48
CA ARG A 479 27.69 -17.55 -29.43
C ARG A 479 28.82 -16.78 -28.71
N PHE A 480 29.62 -17.56 -27.99
CA PHE A 480 30.91 -17.27 -27.36
C PHE A 480 30.94 -16.71 -25.93
N ALA A 481 31.74 -17.42 -25.13
CA ALA A 481 31.98 -17.29 -23.71
C ALA A 481 33.24 -16.45 -23.42
N PHE A 482 33.36 -16.00 -22.17
CA PHE A 482 34.56 -15.49 -21.47
C PHE A 482 35.31 -14.28 -22.09
N VAL A 483 35.37 -13.17 -21.35
CA VAL A 483 36.59 -12.59 -20.72
C VAL A 483 36.26 -11.17 -20.19
N SER A 484 36.66 -10.97 -18.92
CA SER A 484 37.02 -9.76 -18.17
C SER A 484 36.98 -8.40 -18.88
N VAL A 485 36.54 -7.33 -18.20
CA VAL A 485 37.31 -6.06 -18.06
C VAL A 485 36.86 -5.29 -16.80
N THR A 486 37.79 -5.21 -15.85
CA THR A 486 38.00 -4.17 -14.84
C THR A 486 38.34 -2.81 -15.44
N SER A 487 38.03 -1.74 -14.70
CA SER A 487 38.55 -0.37 -14.82
C SER A 487 37.61 0.63 -15.50
N PHE A 488 37.07 1.57 -14.71
CA PHE A 488 37.11 3.00 -15.02
C PHE A 488 36.81 3.77 -13.71
N ALA A 489 37.89 4.08 -12.99
CA ALA A 489 37.97 5.18 -12.05
C ALA A 489 38.74 6.33 -12.71
N SER A 490 38.47 7.56 -12.29
CA SER A 490 38.84 8.85 -12.90
C SER A 490 37.96 9.18 -14.12
N VAL A 491 37.32 10.35 -14.20
CA VAL A 491 37.87 11.70 -14.05
C VAL A 491 36.77 12.67 -13.55
N THR A 492 37.14 13.45 -12.52
CA THR A 492 36.60 14.71 -11.95
C THR A 492 35.10 14.93 -11.80
#